data_AF-A0A1M7BD76-F1
#
_entry.id   AF-A0A1M7BD76-F1
#
_cell.length_a   1.000
_cell.length_b   1.000
_cell.length_c   1.000
_cell.angle_alpha   90.00
_cell.angle_beta   90.00
_cell.angle_gamma   90.00
#
_symmetry.space_group_name_H-M   'P 1'
#
loop_
_entity.id
_entity.type
_entity.pdbx_description
1 polymer ?
#
loop_
_entity_poly.entity_id
_entity_poly.type
_entity_poly.pdbx_seq_one_letter_code
_entity_poly.pdbx_strand_id
1 'polypeptide(L)' 'MTDMELAEILRSMYENARRNEAVCQVNLFGILYAKELQSSGCTIKHIVELSGIQSGYVSEISKGIKLSRYVVPRGDRE' A
#
# COMPACT_ATOMS: atom_id res chain seq x y z
N MET A 1 7.73 2.27 -11.37
CA MET A 1 6.39 2.85 -11.15
C MET A 1 6.53 4.31 -10.80
N THR A 2 5.58 5.13 -11.24
CA THR A 2 5.43 6.53 -10.85
C THR A 2 4.63 6.64 -9.56
N ASP A 3 4.67 7.81 -8.92
CA ASP A 3 3.90 8.07 -7.70
C ASP A 3 2.38 8.00 -7.95
N MET A 4 1.94 8.44 -9.13
CA MET A 4 0.54 8.34 -9.54
C MET A 4 0.10 6.89 -9.71
N GLU A 5 0.91 6.03 -10.32
CA GLU A 5 0.60 4.60 -10.44
C GLU A 5 0.48 3.94 -9.05
N LEU A 6 1.38 4.26 -8.12
CA LEU A 6 1.30 3.76 -6.74
C LEU A 6 0.05 4.26 -6.02
N ALA A 7 -0.33 5.52 -6.22
CA ALA A 7 -1.52 6.12 -5.65
C ALA A 7 -2.81 5.51 -6.20
N GLU A 8 -2.88 5.26 -7.51
CA GLU A 8 -4.02 4.60 -8.17
C GLU A 8 -4.20 3.16 -7.68
N ILE A 9 -3.09 2.41 -7.54
CA ILE A 9 -3.15 1.05 -7.00
C ILE A 9 -3.61 1.06 -5.54
N LEU A 10 -3.06 1.96 -4.71
CA LEU A 10 -3.47 2.10 -3.32
C LEU A 10 -4.97 2.38 -3.21
N ARG A 11 -5.48 3.32 -4.02
CA ARG A 11 -6.90 3.65 -4.08
C ARG A 11 -7.75 2.45 -4.52
N SER A 12 -7.34 1.75 -5.58
CA SER A 12 -8.04 0.57 -6.07
C SER A 12 -8.10 -0.54 -5.03
N MET A 13 -7.00 -0.82 -4.33
CA MET A 13 -6.96 -1.80 -3.24
C MET A 13 -7.87 -1.42 -2.07
N TYR A 14 -7.97 -0.12 -1.77
CA TYR A 14 -8.86 0.40 -0.74
C TYR A 14 -10.35 0.31 -1.12
N GLU A 15 -10.71 0.77 -2.33
CA GLU A 15 -12.10 0.81 -2.81
C GLU A 15 -12.66 -0.58 -3.11
N ASN A 16 -11.83 -1.50 -3.63
CA ASN A 16 -12.23 -2.87 -3.96
C ASN A 16 -12.05 -3.85 -2.78
N ALA A 17 -11.64 -3.36 -1.61
CA ALA A 17 -11.52 -4.20 -0.43
C ALA A 17 -12.88 -4.81 -0.05
N ARG A 18 -12.87 -6.07 0.38
CA ARG A 18 -14.06 -6.68 0.98
C ARG A 18 -14.45 -5.92 2.24
N ARG A 19 -15.70 -6.10 2.66
CA ARG A 19 -16.23 -5.45 3.87
C ARG A 19 -15.29 -5.69 5.07
N ASN A 20 -14.88 -4.61 5.72
CA ASN A 20 -13.95 -4.58 6.86
C ASN A 20 -12.50 -5.00 6.54
N GLU A 21 -12.11 -5.16 5.28
CA GLU A 21 -10.74 -5.52 4.88
C GLU A 21 -9.92 -4.34 4.33
N ALA A 22 -10.48 -3.13 4.26
CA ALA A 22 -9.80 -1.96 3.68
C ALA A 22 -8.44 -1.68 4.33
N VAL A 23 -8.36 -1.73 5.67
CA VAL A 23 -7.10 -1.57 6.42
C VAL A 23 -6.11 -2.69 6.07
N CYS A 24 -6.59 -3.94 5.94
CA CYS A 24 -5.75 -5.07 5.56
C CYS A 24 -5.20 -4.92 4.15
N GLN A 25 -6.00 -4.45 3.19
CA GLN A 25 -5.56 -4.17 1.83
C GLN A 25 -4.53 -3.05 1.77
N VAL A 26 -4.71 -1.98 2.55
CA VAL A 26 -3.71 -0.91 2.69
C VAL A 26 -2.39 -1.43 3.29
N ASN A 27 -2.46 -2.30 4.28
CA ASN A 27 -1.27 -2.91 4.86
C ASN A 27 -0.57 -3.84 3.83
N LEU A 28 -1.36 -4.64 3.11
CA LEU A 28 -0.88 -5.52 2.03
C LEU A 28 -0.22 -4.73 0.90
N PHE A 29 -0.77 -3.57 0.53
CA PHE A 29 -0.15 -2.65 -0.42
C PHE A 29 1.28 -2.28 0.02
N GLY A 30 1.45 -1.92 1.30
CA GLY A 30 2.77 -1.62 1.86
C GLY A 30 3.73 -2.80 1.84
N ILE A 31 3.22 -4.04 1.91
CA ILE A 31 4.04 -5.26 1.80
C ILE A 31 4.45 -5.49 0.33
N LEU A 32 3.49 -5.44 -0.59
CA LEU A 32 3.68 -5.75 -2.02
C LEU A 32 4.59 -4.74 -2.72
N TYR A 33 4.38 -3.45 -2.47
CA TYR A 33 5.07 -2.36 -3.18
C TYR A 33 6.19 -1.74 -2.34
N ALA A 34 6.70 -2.47 -1.34
CA ALA A 34 7.71 -1.96 -0.42
C ALA A 34 8.97 -1.50 -1.14
N LYS A 35 9.38 -2.18 -2.21
CA LYS A 35 10.59 -1.85 -2.96
C LYS A 35 10.39 -0.57 -3.76
N GLU A 36 9.25 -0.43 -4.40
CA GLU A 36 8.85 0.72 -5.21
C GLU A 36 8.72 1.96 -4.32
N LEU A 37 8.06 1.83 -3.17
CA LEU A 37 7.87 2.90 -2.18
C LEU A 37 9.19 3.37 -1.52
N GLN A 38 10.19 2.49 -1.43
CA GLN A 38 11.52 2.83 -0.91
C GLN A 38 12.46 3.35 -1.99
N SER A 39 12.23 2.96 -3.25
CA SER A 39 13.03 3.41 -4.39
C SER A 39 12.52 4.73 -4.96
N SER A 40 11.24 5.04 -4.76
CA SER A 40 10.69 6.36 -5.04
C SER A 40 11.29 7.38 -4.06
N GLY A 41 11.74 8.53 -4.56
CA GLY A 41 12.13 9.66 -3.70
C GLY A 41 10.95 10.29 -2.95
N CYS A 42 9.75 9.78 -3.16
CA CYS A 42 8.51 10.31 -2.61
C CYS A 42 8.15 9.69 -1.26
N THR A 43 7.43 10.47 -0.46
CA THR A 43 7.03 10.05 0.88
C THR A 43 5.73 9.25 0.82
N ILE A 44 5.54 8.31 1.75
CA ILE A 44 4.27 7.57 1.90
C ILE A 44 3.09 8.53 2.04
N LYS A 45 3.29 9.65 2.75
CA LYS A 45 2.28 10.69 2.92
C LYS A 45 1.84 11.26 1.58
N HIS A 46 2.79 11.54 0.68
CA HIS A 46 2.49 12.03 -0.67
C HIS A 46 1.65 11.02 -1.46
N ILE A 47 2.00 9.73 -1.44
CA ILE A 47 1.22 8.68 -2.11
C ILE A 47 -0.20 8.58 -1.54
N VAL A 48 -0.36 8.66 -0.22
CA VAL A 48 -1.68 8.65 0.43
C VAL A 48 -2.51 9.87 0.02
N GLU A 49 -1.90 11.07 0.01
CA GLU A 49 -2.56 12.30 -0.45
C GLU A 49 -3.00 12.20 -1.91
N LEU A 50 -2.13 11.71 -2.81
CA LEU A 50 -2.46 11.49 -4.22
C LEU A 50 -3.57 10.46 -4.42
N SER A 51 -3.61 9.40 -3.60
CA SER A 51 -4.62 8.35 -3.70
C SER A 51 -6.01 8.79 -3.26
N GLY A 52 -6.11 9.91 -2.52
CA GLY A 52 -7.37 10.43 -2.01
C GLY A 52 -7.97 9.66 -0.82
N ILE A 53 -7.25 8.68 -0.25
CA ILE A 53 -7.70 7.97 0.95
C ILE A 53 -7.34 8.75 2.23
N GLN A 54 -7.93 8.36 3.36
CA GLN A 54 -7.70 9.05 4.62
C GLN A 54 -6.23 8.99 5.08
N SER A 55 -5.69 10.12 5.55
CA SER A 55 -4.30 10.24 6.01
C SER A 55 -3.89 9.29 7.14
N GLY A 56 -4.86 8.74 7.90
CA GLY A 56 -4.61 7.74 8.94
C GLY A 56 -3.93 6.46 8.44
N TYR A 57 -4.06 6.16 7.13
CA TYR A 57 -3.49 4.99 6.49
C TYR A 57 -1.97 5.02 6.28
N VAL A 58 -1.31 6.18 6.44
CA VAL A 58 0.16 6.30 6.35
C VAL A 58 0.86 5.33 7.32
N SER A 59 0.32 5.20 8.53
CA SER A 59 0.89 4.32 9.56
C SER A 59 0.74 2.84 9.20
N GLU A 60 -0.33 2.46 8.50
CA GLU A 60 -0.58 1.08 8.08
C GLU A 60 0.31 0.66 6.92
N ILE A 61 0.52 1.55 5.93
CA ILE A 61 1.48 1.32 4.84
C ILE A 61 2.89 1.19 5.42
N SER A 62 3.26 2.05 6.38
CA SER A 62 4.56 2.00 7.04
C SER A 62 4.80 0.66 7.77
N LYS A 63 3.77 0.09 8.39
CA LYS A 63 3.84 -1.26 8.99
C LYS A 63 4.01 -2.33 7.90
N GLY A 64 3.25 -2.25 6.82
CA GLY A 64 3.37 -3.15 5.66
C GLY A 64 4.80 -3.17 5.08
N ILE A 65 5.40 -2.00 4.86
CA ILE A 65 6.79 -1.88 4.39
C ILE A 65 7.78 -2.51 5.37
N LYS A 66 7.54 -2.39 6.68
CA LYS A 66 8.42 -3.06 7.67
C LYS A 66 8.25 -4.57 7.62
N LEU A 67 7.03 -5.06 7.42
CA LEU A 67 6.70 -6.48 7.34
C LEU A 67 7.24 -7.14 6.08
N SER A 68 7.39 -6.43 4.95
CA SER A 68 7.93 -6.99 3.70
C SER A 68 9.35 -7.59 3.83
N ARG A 69 10.08 -7.21 4.88
CA ARG A 69 11.38 -7.81 5.23
C ARG A 69 11.28 -9.23 5.79
N TYR A 70 10.11 -9.61 6.30
CA TYR A 70 9.88 -10.83 7.05
C TYR A 70 8.85 -11.75 6.40
N VAL A 71 7.99 -11.21 5.52
CA VAL A 71 6.90 -11.97 4.91
C VAL A 71 6.89 -11.78 3.40
N VAL A 72 6.51 -12.85 2.70
CA VAL A 72 6.13 -12.81 1.29
C VAL A 72 4.64 -13.14 1.23
N PRO A 73 3.79 -12.30 0.61
CA PRO A 73 2.39 -12.61 0.42
C PRO A 73 2.26 -13.96 -0.28
N ARG A 74 1.37 -14.81 0.25
CA ARG A 74 1.05 -16.08 -0.41
C ARG A 74 0.40 -15.71 -1.74
N GLY A 75 1.10 -15.94 -2.85
CA GLY A 75 0.54 -15.75 -4.18
C GLY A 75 -0.71 -16.58 -4.37
N ASP A 76 -1.54 -16.19 -5.34
CA ASP A 76 -2.68 -16.98 -5.75
C ASP A 76 -2.18 -18.38 -6.14
N ARG A 77 -2.50 -19.37 -5.31
CA ARG A 77 -2.38 -20.76 -5.73
C ARG A 77 -3.59 -20.98 -6.63
N GLU A 78 -3.35 -21.09 -7.93
CA GLU A 78 -4.25 -21.78 -8.85
C GLU A 78 -4.63 -23.17 -8.30
#